data_AF-A0A351MDE4-F1
#
_entry.id   AF-A0A351MDE4-F1
#
_cell.length_a   1.000
_cell.length_b   1.000
_cell.length_c   1.000
_cell.angle_alpha   90.00
_cell.angle_beta   90.00
_cell.angle_gamma   90.00
#
_symmetry.space_group_name_H-M   'P 1'
#
loop_
_entity.id
_entity.type
_entity.pdbx_description
1 polymer ?
#
loop_
_entity_poly.entity_id
_entity_poly.type
_entity_poly.pdbx_seq_one_letter_code
_entity_poly.pdbx_strand_id
1 'polypeptide(L)'
;MNLSPCWVSVLMGAGIEAAHWSTLGARNATDGEIMTFARANEYVVLTHDLDFSAILAATQGRSPSVVQIRSENVNPAVNYAPVIEALRQMG
;
A
#
# COMPACT_ATOMS: atom_id res chain seq x y z
N MET A 1 -6.29 -10.24 -1.80
CA MET A 1 -7.24 -9.63 -2.76
C MET A 1 -6.77 -8.21 -3.04
N ASN A 2 -6.77 -7.79 -4.30
CA ASN A 2 -6.22 -6.47 -4.65
C ASN A 2 -7.16 -5.36 -4.19
N LEU A 3 -6.59 -4.31 -3.60
CA LEU A 3 -7.32 -3.10 -3.24
C LEU A 3 -7.87 -2.45 -4.50
N SER A 4 -9.08 -1.89 -4.42
CA SER A 4 -9.67 -1.18 -5.54
C SER A 4 -8.84 0.06 -5.92
N PRO A 5 -8.71 0.39 -7.22
CA PRO A 5 -8.11 1.65 -7.67
C PRO A 5 -8.78 2.90 -7.08
N CYS A 6 -10.02 2.81 -6.56
CA CYS A 6 -10.70 3.91 -5.88
C CYS A 6 -9.90 4.46 -4.67
N TRP A 7 -9.01 3.66 -4.07
CA TRP A 7 -8.11 4.14 -3.02
C TRP A 7 -7.23 5.31 -3.48
N VAL A 8 -6.86 5.37 -4.75
CA VAL A 8 -6.06 6.48 -5.30
C VAL A 8 -6.80 7.81 -5.14
N SER A 9 -8.07 7.87 -5.53
CA SER A 9 -8.86 9.10 -5.41
C SER A 9 -9.06 9.53 -3.95
N VAL A 10 -9.23 8.56 -3.04
CA VAL A 10 -9.36 8.84 -1.60
C VAL A 10 -8.08 9.42 -1.01
N LEU A 11 -6.93 8.82 -1.32
CA LEU A 11 -5.63 9.27 -0.82
C LEU A 11 -5.24 10.63 -1.42
N MET A 12 -5.41 10.81 -2.72
CA MET A 12 -5.18 12.09 -3.39
C MET A 12 -6.09 13.20 -2.84
N GLY A 13 -7.36 12.89 -2.58
CA GLY A 13 -8.29 13.83 -1.93
C GLY A 13 -7.87 14.23 -0.51
N ALA A 14 -7.06 13.41 0.16
CA ALA A 14 -6.47 13.70 1.47
C ALA A 14 -5.09 14.39 1.40
N GLY A 15 -4.61 14.72 0.19
CA GLY A 15 -3.32 15.35 -0.06
C GLY A 15 -2.13 14.38 -0.09
N ILE A 16 -2.39 13.07 -0.19
CA ILE A 16 -1.36 12.02 -0.26
C ILE A 16 -1.20 11.59 -1.73
N GLU A 17 0.02 11.69 -2.26
CA GLU A 17 0.33 11.15 -3.58
C GLU A 17 0.15 9.63 -3.59
N ALA A 18 -0.59 9.12 -4.56
CA ALA A 18 -0.90 7.70 -4.64
C ALA A 18 -1.06 7.24 -6.09
N ALA A 19 -0.65 6.00 -6.35
CA ALA A 19 -0.89 5.30 -7.59
C ALA A 19 -1.25 3.83 -7.31
N HIS A 20 -2.10 3.25 -8.16
CA HIS A 20 -2.44 1.85 -8.06
C HIS A 20 -1.46 1.01 -8.89
N TRP A 21 -1.01 -0.14 -8.40
CA TRP A 21 0.03 -0.94 -9.07
C TRP A 21 -0.26 -1.23 -10.56
N SER A 22 -1.54 -1.43 -10.91
CA SER A 22 -1.94 -1.68 -12.31
C SER A 22 -1.61 -0.54 -13.28
N THR A 23 -1.25 0.65 -12.81
CA THR A 23 -0.81 1.78 -13.65
C THR A 23 0.71 1.96 -13.66
N LEU A 24 1.43 1.26 -12.78
CA LEU A 24 2.88 1.38 -12.60
C LEU A 24 3.64 0.19 -13.20
N GLY A 25 3.04 -1.00 -13.17
CA GLY A 25 3.72 -2.24 -13.55
C GLY A 25 2.80 -3.35 -14.02
N ALA A 26 3.39 -4.53 -14.23
CA ALA A 26 2.67 -5.70 -14.73
C ALA A 26 1.66 -6.21 -13.69
N ARG A 27 0.47 -6.61 -14.16
CA ARG A 27 -0.61 -7.12 -13.28
C ARG A 27 -0.24 -8.40 -12.52
N ASN A 28 0.74 -9.14 -13.04
CA ASN A 28 1.27 -10.38 -12.49
C ASN A 28 2.63 -10.18 -11.79
N ALA A 29 3.00 -8.94 -11.47
CA ALA A 29 4.20 -8.69 -10.68
C ALA A 29 4.09 -9.40 -9.33
N THR A 30 5.20 -10.00 -8.92
CA THR A 30 5.38 -10.58 -7.60
C THR A 30 5.44 -9.50 -6.53
N ASP A 31 5.11 -9.86 -5.30
CA ASP A 31 5.24 -8.96 -4.15
C ASP A 31 6.66 -8.38 -4.03
N GLY A 32 7.69 -9.18 -4.35
CA GLY A 32 9.09 -8.73 -4.36
C GLY A 32 9.38 -7.65 -5.41
N GLU A 33 8.76 -7.71 -6.59
CA GLU A 33 8.87 -6.68 -7.62
C GLU A 33 8.18 -5.39 -7.19
N ILE A 34 6.99 -5.49 -6.57
CA ILE A 34 6.26 -4.35 -6.02
C ILE A 34 7.09 -3.67 -4.92
N MET A 35 7.65 -4.46 -3.99
CA MET A 35 8.50 -3.97 -2.91
C MET A 35 9.79 -3.31 -3.44
N THR A 36 10.40 -3.90 -4.47
CA THR A 36 11.59 -3.32 -5.12
C THR A 36 11.28 -1.99 -5.78
N PHE A 37 10.16 -1.90 -6.51
CA PHE A 37 9.72 -0.66 -7.12
C PHE A 37 9.41 0.40 -6.05
N ALA A 38 8.64 0.05 -5.03
CA ALA A 38 8.27 0.97 -3.98
C ALA A 38 9.51 1.52 -3.24
N ARG A 39 10.49 0.67 -2.93
CA ARG A 39 11.77 1.10 -2.35
C ARG A 39 12.55 2.05 -3.27
N ALA A 40 12.65 1.75 -4.55
CA ALA A 40 13.41 2.55 -5.49
C ALA A 40 12.81 3.95 -5.73
N ASN A 41 11.51 4.11 -5.48
CA ASN A 41 10.76 5.35 -5.69
C ASN A 41 10.22 5.95 -4.38
N GLU A 42 10.72 5.48 -3.23
CA GLU A 42 10.36 5.97 -1.89
C GLU A 42 8.84 5.92 -1.58
N TYR A 43 8.13 4.96 -2.16
CA TYR A 43 6.71 4.71 -1.87
C TYR A 43 6.50 3.85 -0.63
N VAL A 44 5.35 4.08 0.01
CA VAL A 44 4.74 3.18 1.00
C VAL A 44 3.80 2.22 0.28
N VAL A 45 3.85 0.93 0.62
CA VAL A 45 2.93 -0.08 0.08
C VAL A 45 1.68 -0.19 0.96
N LEU A 46 0.52 0.18 0.43
CA LEU A 46 -0.78 -0.09 1.03
C LEU A 46 -1.34 -1.42 0.50
N THR A 47 -1.63 -2.38 1.38
CA THR A 47 -2.08 -3.72 0.95
C THR A 47 -3.12 -4.34 1.91
N HIS A 48 -3.88 -5.30 1.38
CA HIS A 48 -4.70 -6.23 2.17
C HIS A 48 -4.08 -7.64 2.22
N ASP A 49 -3.03 -7.88 1.43
CA ASP A 49 -2.35 -9.16 1.37
C ASP A 49 -1.49 -9.41 2.61
N LEU A 50 -1.52 -10.65 3.12
CA LEU A 50 -0.75 -11.06 4.28
C LEU A 50 0.71 -11.33 3.95
N ASP A 51 1.02 -11.66 2.70
CA ASP A 51 2.36 -12.11 2.28
C ASP A 51 3.39 -10.96 2.31
N PHE A 52 2.96 -9.71 2.13
CA PHE A 52 3.81 -8.53 2.24
C PHE A 52 4.41 -8.33 3.65
N SER A 53 3.69 -8.73 4.69
CA SER A 53 4.18 -8.61 6.07
C SER A 53 5.31 -9.60 6.36
N ALA A 54 5.26 -10.79 5.75
CA ALA A 54 6.32 -11.79 5.82
C ALA A 54 7.56 -11.32 5.03
N ILE A 55 7.36 -10.68 3.88
CA ILE A 55 8.45 -10.09 3.09
C ILE A 55 9.14 -8.97 3.88
N LEU A 56 8.38 -8.08 4.53
CA LEU A 56 8.96 -7.01 5.35
C LEU A 56 9.81 -7.57 6.49
N ALA A 57 9.33 -8.61 7.18
CA ALA A 57 10.06 -9.29 8.25
C ALA A 57 11.38 -9.90 7.75
N ALA A 58 11.38 -10.49 6.56
CA ALA A 58 12.59 -11.02 5.92
C ALA A 58 13.60 -9.92 5.56
N THR A 59 13.14 -8.71 5.23
CA THR A 59 14.01 -7.55 4.94
C THR A 59 14.49 -6.78 6.18
N GLN A 60 14.16 -7.25 7.39
CA GLN A 60 14.43 -6.56 8.66
C GLN A 60 13.85 -5.13 8.71
N GLY A 61 12.76 -4.87 8.00
CA GLY A 61 11.98 -3.63 8.13
C GLY A 61 12.66 -2.35 7.64
N ARG A 62 13.67 -2.42 6.76
CA ARG A 62 14.42 -1.23 6.34
C ARG A 62 13.68 -0.36 5.31
N SER A 63 13.05 -0.97 4.30
CA SER A 63 12.22 -0.30 3.28
C SER A 63 11.68 -1.31 2.27
N PRO A 64 10.57 -1.02 1.57
CA PRO A 64 9.66 0.12 1.79
C PRO A 64 8.81 -0.07 3.05
N SER A 65 8.20 0.99 3.56
CA SER A 65 7.16 0.86 4.60
C SER A 65 5.91 0.18 4.03
N VAL A 66 5.22 -0.60 4.85
CA VAL A 66 3.98 -1.29 4.47
C VAL A 66 2.86 -0.92 5.45
N VAL A 67 1.71 -0.50 4.92
CA VAL A 67 0.45 -0.34 5.65
C VAL A 67 -0.48 -1.47 5.26
N GLN A 68 -0.87 -2.30 6.23
CA GLN A 68 -1.77 -3.42 6.02
C GLN A 68 -3.16 -3.11 6.56
N ILE A 69 -4.17 -3.20 5.70
CA ILE A 69 -5.57 -3.14 6.11
C ILE A 69 -5.97 -4.54 6.56
N ARG A 70 -6.34 -4.70 7.85
CA ARG A 70 -6.88 -5.96 8.39
C ARG A 70 -8.36 -5.79 8.70
N SER A 71 -9.18 -5.89 7.66
CA SER A 71 -10.63 -5.75 7.75
C SER A 71 -11.32 -6.69 6.76
N GLU A 72 -12.50 -7.18 7.10
CA GLU A 72 -13.36 -7.94 6.17
C GLU A 72 -13.91 -7.04 5.06
N ASN A 73 -14.13 -5.76 5.37
CA ASN A 73 -14.58 -4.77 4.41
C ASN A 73 -13.41 -3.84 4.10
N VAL A 74 -12.88 -3.88 2.87
CA VAL A 74 -11.78 -3.01 2.40
C VAL A 74 -12.26 -1.82 1.58
N ASN A 75 -13.56 -1.54 1.58
CA ASN A 75 -14.11 -0.41 0.86
C ASN A 75 -13.51 0.89 1.46
N PRO A 76 -12.93 1.76 0.60
CA PRO A 76 -12.40 3.03 1.04
C PRO A 76 -13.41 3.83 1.84
N ALA A 77 -14.71 3.81 1.49
CA ALA A 77 -15.76 4.55 2.19
C ALA A 77 -15.90 4.19 3.69
N VAL A 78 -15.42 3.02 4.11
CA VAL A 78 -15.52 2.54 5.49
C VAL A 78 -14.20 2.66 6.25
N ASN A 79 -13.05 2.54 5.56
CA ASN A 79 -11.73 2.44 6.23
C ASN A 79 -10.75 3.55 5.85
N TYR A 80 -11.18 4.58 5.12
CA TYR A 80 -10.28 5.64 4.67
C TYR A 80 -9.62 6.40 5.83
N ALA A 81 -10.39 6.74 6.87
CA ALA A 81 -9.91 7.55 7.98
C ALA A 81 -8.71 6.93 8.73
N PRO A 82 -8.77 5.68 9.24
CA PRO A 82 -7.63 5.08 9.93
C PRO A 82 -6.41 4.87 9.02
N VAL A 83 -6.62 4.64 7.72
CA VAL A 83 -5.52 4.48 6.76
C VAL A 83 -4.80 5.81 6.52
N ILE A 84 -5.53 6.90 6.33
CA ILE A 84 -4.95 8.24 6.15
C ILE A 84 -4.17 8.65 7.41
N GLU A 85 -4.74 8.39 8.59
CA GLU A 85 -4.07 8.69 9.86
C GLU A 85 -2.77 7.92 10.02
N ALA A 86 -2.77 6.61 9.73
CA ALA A 86 -1.56 5.80 9.76
C ALA A 86 -0.49 6.31 8.78
N LEU A 87 -0.88 6.67 7.55
CA LEU A 87 0.06 7.20 6.55
C LEU A 87 0.68 8.53 6.97
N ARG A 88 -0.07 9.39 7.67
CA ARG A 88 0.46 10.68 8.17
C ARG A 88 1.47 10.53 9.30
N GLN A 89 1.43 9.42 10.05
CA GLN A 89 2.39 9.12 11.11
C GLN A 89 3.72 8.57 10.58
N MET A 90 3.83 8.30 9.27
CA MET A 90 5.03 7.76 8.64
C MET A 90 5.97 8.85 8.08
N GLY A 91 5.68 10.12 8.37
CA GLY A 91 6.51 11.29 8.02
C GLY A 91 7.43 11.72 9.16
#